data_AF-E3EH25-F1
#
_entry.id   AF-E3EH25-F1
#
_cell.length_a   1.000
_cell.length_b   1.000
_cell.length_c   1.000
_cell.angle_alpha   90.00
_cell.angle_beta   90.00
_cell.angle_gamma   90.00
#
_symmetry.space_group_name_H-M   'P 1'
#
loop_
_entity.id
_entity.type
_entity.pdbx_description
1 polymer ?
#
loop_
_entity_poly.entity_id
_entity_poly.type
_entity_poly.pdbx_seq_one_letter_code
_entity_poly.pdbx_strand_id
1 'polypeptide(L)'
;MKKAILLLLMIVVLIPSQVLAATSTKAMSTSEIEKLYFENYKDRVKEIKAAQKKLNAILGAEVRELTQRLNQATARYKNEVKNKSSKTVIAQAKADCDKLKKQLSVAKVELSKSIKNYKRESDQVLKDIAKQKAELIKFIKNHTAGKDKLTESQFSKQVNGEIMSIGNSFTEALKTLTEAE
;
A
#
# COMPACT_ATOMS: atom_id res chain seq x y z
N MET A 1 -13.51 16.41 16.17
CA MET A 1 -12.42 17.07 15.43
C MET A 1 -12.32 16.41 14.05
N LYS A 2 -13.10 16.92 13.11
CA LYS A 2 -13.06 16.56 11.68
C LYS A 2 -12.53 17.81 10.96
N LYS A 3 -11.81 17.62 9.85
CA LYS A 3 -11.18 18.62 8.96
C LYS A 3 -9.66 18.71 9.10
N ALA A 4 -8.98 17.75 8.48
CA ALA A 4 -7.68 17.96 7.86
C ALA A 4 -7.40 16.71 7.01
N ILE A 5 -7.73 16.75 5.72
CA ILE A 5 -7.11 16.02 4.59
C ILE A 5 -7.96 16.44 3.39
N LEU A 6 -7.70 17.64 2.88
CA LEU A 6 -8.08 18.02 1.51
C LEU A 6 -7.31 19.28 1.14
N LEU A 7 -6.00 19.19 0.94
CA LEU A 7 -5.26 20.13 0.10
C LEU A 7 -3.82 19.63 -0.10
N LEU A 8 -3.58 18.92 -1.20
CA LEU A 8 -2.25 18.78 -1.83
C LEU A 8 -2.43 18.22 -3.24
N LEU A 9 -3.28 18.89 -4.01
CA LEU A 9 -3.38 18.76 -5.46
C LEU A 9 -3.00 20.13 -6.01
N MET A 10 -2.05 20.14 -6.96
CA MET A 10 -1.41 21.30 -7.59
C MET A 10 -0.07 21.73 -6.99
N ILE A 11 0.93 20.84 -7.03
CA ILE A 11 2.30 21.31 -7.30
C ILE A 11 2.44 21.32 -8.82
N VAL A 12 2.13 22.45 -9.43
CA VAL A 12 2.58 22.79 -10.78
C VAL A 12 4.09 22.86 -10.68
N VAL A 13 4.77 21.80 -11.12
CA VAL A 13 6.23 21.78 -11.24
C VAL A 13 6.59 22.75 -12.36
N LEU A 14 6.83 24.00 -11.98
CA LEU A 14 7.46 25.00 -12.84
C LEU A 14 8.95 24.60 -12.93
N ILE A 15 9.29 23.71 -13.86
CA ILE A 15 10.70 23.40 -14.14
C ILE A 15 11.30 24.65 -14.80
N PRO A 16 12.34 25.29 -14.22
CA PRO A 16 13.00 26.42 -14.85
C PRO A 16 13.67 25.95 -16.13
N SER A 17 13.12 26.38 -17.27
CA SER A 17 13.54 26.06 -18.64
C SER A 17 14.97 26.48 -18.99
N GLN A 18 15.68 27.20 -18.11
CA GLN A 18 17.01 27.76 -18.38
C GLN A 18 18.17 26.88 -17.91
N VAL A 19 17.93 25.80 -17.15
CA VAL A 19 18.99 24.86 -16.73
C VAL A 19 19.26 23.80 -17.82
N LEU A 20 18.33 23.58 -18.75
CA LEU A 20 18.47 22.59 -19.83
C LEU A 20 19.38 23.04 -20.98
N ALA A 21 19.49 24.34 -21.26
CA ALA A 21 20.22 24.83 -22.43
C ALA A 21 21.76 24.83 -22.26
N ALA A 22 22.27 24.91 -21.02
CA ALA A 22 23.71 24.96 -20.74
C ALA A 22 24.37 23.57 -20.53
N THR A 23 23.59 22.48 -20.57
CA THR A 23 24.03 21.12 -20.24
C THR A 23 24.10 20.17 -21.44
N SER A 24 23.86 20.66 -22.67
CA SER A 24 23.69 19.85 -23.89
C SER A 24 24.91 19.03 -24.37
N THR A 25 26.01 19.00 -23.61
CA THR A 25 27.20 18.17 -23.91
C THR A 25 27.61 17.23 -22.78
N LYS A 26 26.95 17.26 -21.62
CA LYS A 26 27.29 16.40 -20.48
C LYS A 26 26.11 15.49 -20.13
N ALA A 27 26.29 14.19 -20.36
CA ALA A 27 25.35 13.17 -19.93
C ALA A 27 25.05 13.31 -18.43
N MET A 28 23.77 13.35 -18.08
CA MET A 28 23.36 13.44 -16.67
C MET A 28 23.77 12.17 -15.90
N SER A 29 24.24 12.36 -14.68
CA SER A 29 24.45 11.26 -13.74
C SER A 29 23.13 10.74 -13.20
N THR A 30 23.10 9.49 -12.74
CA THR A 30 21.92 8.91 -12.10
C THR A 30 21.48 9.70 -10.86
N SER A 31 22.42 10.23 -10.07
CA SER A 31 22.13 11.04 -8.87
C SER A 31 21.39 12.33 -9.22
N GLU A 32 21.81 13.02 -10.30
CA GLU A 32 21.13 14.24 -10.78
C GLU A 32 19.71 13.93 -11.25
N ILE A 33 19.52 12.84 -12.00
CA ILE A 33 18.19 12.40 -12.45
C ILE A 33 17.30 12.05 -11.25
N GLU A 34 17.83 11.32 -10.27
CA GLU A 34 17.08 10.95 -9.07
C GLU A 34 16.65 12.17 -8.27
N LYS A 35 17.53 13.18 -8.13
CA LYS A 35 17.20 14.42 -7.43
C LYS A 35 16.16 15.26 -8.17
N LEU A 36 16.22 15.33 -9.49
CA LEU A 36 15.30 16.16 -10.29
C LEU A 36 13.92 15.54 -10.46
N TYR A 37 13.84 14.22 -10.67
CA TYR A 37 12.59 13.56 -11.08
C TYR A 37 12.02 12.57 -10.06
N PHE A 38 12.82 12.13 -9.08
CA PHE A 38 12.45 11.05 -8.16
C PHE A 38 12.72 11.37 -6.69
N GLU A 39 12.78 12.64 -6.31
CA GLU A 39 13.05 13.08 -4.93
C GLU A 39 12.12 12.40 -3.91
N ASN A 40 10.81 12.42 -4.19
CA ASN A 40 9.80 11.85 -3.30
C ASN A 40 9.64 10.32 -3.42
N TYR A 41 10.38 9.65 -4.32
CA TYR A 41 10.19 8.22 -4.60
C TYR A 41 10.31 7.36 -3.34
N LYS A 42 11.34 7.61 -2.52
CA LYS A 42 11.59 6.82 -1.31
C LYS A 42 10.46 6.97 -0.29
N ASP A 43 9.89 8.16 -0.16
CA ASP A 43 8.82 8.42 0.78
C ASP A 43 7.49 7.80 0.31
N ARG A 44 7.21 7.83 -0.99
CA ARG A 44 6.07 7.11 -1.58
C ARG A 44 6.17 5.59 -1.37
N VAL A 45 7.36 5.01 -1.48
CA VAL A 45 7.57 3.59 -1.13
C VAL A 45 7.29 3.34 0.37
N LYS A 46 7.74 4.22 1.26
CA LYS A 46 7.48 4.10 2.70
C LYS A 46 5.97 4.21 3.01
N GLU A 47 5.23 5.08 2.33
CA GLU A 47 3.77 5.20 2.47
C GLU A 47 3.08 3.87 2.18
N ILE A 48 3.40 3.22 1.06
CA ILE A 48 2.88 1.90 0.70
C ILE A 48 3.22 0.86 1.77
N LYS A 49 4.48 0.81 2.23
CA LYS A 49 4.90 -0.12 3.29
C LYS A 49 4.20 0.16 4.62
N ALA A 50 3.91 1.42 4.93
CA ALA A 50 3.14 1.78 6.12
C ALA A 50 1.67 1.33 6.01
N ALA A 51 1.04 1.49 4.84
CA ALA A 51 -0.30 1.01 4.56
C ALA A 51 -0.38 -0.53 4.66
N GLN A 52 0.58 -1.26 4.09
CA GLN A 52 0.69 -2.72 4.23
C GLN A 52 0.74 -3.20 5.69
N LYS A 53 1.35 -2.42 6.60
CA LYS A 53 1.39 -2.74 8.05
C LYS A 53 0.03 -2.53 8.72
N LYS A 54 -0.80 -1.63 8.20
CA LYS A 54 -2.14 -1.32 8.74
C LYS A 54 -3.22 -2.31 8.30
N LEU A 55 -2.97 -3.17 7.31
CA LEU A 55 -3.95 -4.15 6.82
C LEU A 55 -4.57 -5.04 7.91
N ASN A 56 -3.79 -5.48 8.89
CA ASN A 56 -4.32 -6.25 10.03
C ASN A 56 -5.26 -5.41 10.89
N ALA A 57 -4.97 -4.11 11.03
CA ALA A 57 -5.85 -3.20 11.75
C ALA A 57 -7.23 -3.10 11.08
N ILE A 58 -7.22 -2.96 9.75
CA ILE A 58 -8.39 -2.71 8.91
C ILE A 58 -9.23 -3.99 8.74
N LEU A 59 -8.63 -5.04 8.16
CA LEU A 59 -9.31 -6.29 7.83
C LEU A 59 -9.62 -7.17 9.06
N GLY A 60 -8.95 -6.92 10.19
CA GLY A 60 -9.06 -7.75 11.40
C GLY A 60 -10.31 -7.54 12.24
N ALA A 61 -11.29 -6.75 11.78
CA ALA A 61 -12.50 -6.43 12.55
C ALA A 61 -13.29 -7.67 12.96
N GLU A 62 -13.57 -8.57 12.02
CA GLU A 62 -14.31 -9.82 12.28
C GLU A 62 -13.60 -10.72 13.30
N VAL A 63 -12.28 -10.89 13.17
CA VAL A 63 -11.48 -11.69 14.10
C VAL A 63 -11.53 -11.09 15.52
N ARG A 64 -11.54 -9.77 15.67
CA ARG A 64 -11.70 -9.11 16.98
C ARG A 64 -13.08 -9.37 17.56
N GLU A 65 -14.13 -9.22 16.76
CA GLU A 65 -15.50 -9.47 17.20
C GLU A 65 -15.69 -10.93 17.66
N LEU A 66 -15.25 -11.89 16.83
CA LEU A 66 -15.32 -13.32 17.16
C LEU A 66 -14.50 -13.66 18.41
N THR A 67 -13.34 -13.01 18.59
CA THR A 67 -12.53 -13.17 19.81
C THR A 67 -13.28 -12.67 21.04
N GLN A 68 -13.93 -11.50 20.96
CA GLN A 68 -14.71 -10.95 22.06
C GLN A 68 -15.92 -11.85 22.40
N ARG A 69 -16.64 -12.32 21.37
CA ARG A 69 -17.77 -13.25 21.54
C ARG A 69 -17.34 -14.58 22.15
N LEU A 70 -16.20 -15.13 21.73
CA LEU A 70 -15.64 -16.35 22.30
C LEU A 70 -15.27 -16.16 23.78
N ASN A 71 -14.70 -15.03 24.16
CA ASN A 71 -14.38 -14.71 25.55
C ASN A 71 -15.65 -14.66 26.42
N GLN A 72 -16.71 -14.01 25.92
CA GLN A 72 -18.00 -13.95 26.60
C GLN A 72 -18.65 -15.35 26.73
N ALA A 73 -18.65 -16.14 25.66
CA ALA A 73 -19.17 -17.51 25.68
C ALA A 73 -18.39 -18.40 26.67
N THR A 74 -17.06 -18.26 26.69
CA THR A 74 -16.19 -18.99 27.63
C THR A 74 -16.48 -18.62 29.09
N ALA A 75 -16.69 -17.33 29.37
CA ALA A 75 -17.07 -16.86 30.70
C ALA A 75 -18.45 -17.41 31.12
N ARG A 76 -19.43 -17.39 30.21
CA ARG A 76 -20.75 -17.99 30.44
C ARG A 76 -20.64 -19.48 30.75
N TYR A 77 -19.96 -20.26 29.92
CA TYR A 77 -19.74 -21.69 30.16
C TYR A 77 -19.10 -21.96 31.54
N LYS A 78 -18.04 -21.22 31.91
CA LYS A 78 -17.40 -21.36 33.23
C LYS A 78 -18.38 -21.06 34.37
N ASN A 79 -19.21 -20.04 34.22
CA ASN A 79 -20.22 -19.68 35.23
C ASN A 79 -21.31 -20.75 35.35
N GLU A 80 -21.83 -21.28 34.24
CA GLU A 80 -22.83 -22.35 34.26
C GLU A 80 -22.29 -23.63 34.92
N VAL A 81 -21.03 -23.97 34.67
CA VAL A 81 -20.35 -25.09 35.34
C VAL A 81 -20.20 -24.83 36.84
N LYS A 82 -19.76 -23.62 37.22
CA LYS A 82 -19.57 -23.24 38.64
C LYS A 82 -20.90 -23.22 39.41
N ASN A 83 -21.96 -22.74 38.78
CA ASN A 83 -23.30 -22.66 39.35
C ASN A 83 -24.03 -24.01 39.39
N LYS A 84 -23.42 -25.07 38.83
CA LYS A 84 -24.01 -26.42 38.72
C LYS A 84 -25.37 -26.39 38.02
N SER A 85 -25.48 -25.56 36.97
CA SER A 85 -26.66 -25.50 36.11
C SER A 85 -26.97 -26.86 35.48
N SER A 86 -28.15 -27.01 34.89
CA SER A 86 -28.56 -28.27 34.29
C SER A 86 -27.59 -28.74 33.20
N LYS A 87 -27.46 -30.07 33.03
CA LYS A 87 -26.57 -30.67 32.02
C LYS A 87 -26.84 -30.15 30.61
N THR A 88 -28.10 -29.87 30.28
CA THR A 88 -28.51 -29.31 28.98
C THR A 88 -28.00 -27.88 28.79
N VAL A 89 -28.08 -27.03 29.82
CA VAL A 89 -27.57 -25.65 29.77
C VAL A 89 -26.05 -25.63 29.62
N ILE A 90 -25.33 -26.47 30.38
CA ILE A 90 -23.87 -26.60 30.27
C ILE A 90 -23.45 -27.10 28.88
N ALA A 91 -24.17 -28.09 28.33
CA ALA A 91 -23.91 -28.61 26.99
C ALA A 91 -24.12 -27.56 25.90
N GLN A 92 -25.19 -26.75 26.01
CA GLN A 92 -25.44 -25.65 25.08
C GLN A 92 -24.33 -24.60 25.14
N ALA A 93 -23.94 -24.16 26.34
CA ALA A 93 -22.87 -23.18 26.52
C ALA A 93 -21.52 -23.69 25.97
N LYS A 94 -21.24 -25.00 26.10
CA LYS A 94 -20.08 -25.65 25.50
C LYS A 94 -20.17 -25.65 23.97
N ALA A 95 -21.32 -26.02 23.40
CA ALA A 95 -21.54 -26.04 21.96
C ALA A 95 -21.34 -24.66 21.33
N ASP A 96 -21.81 -23.60 22.00
CA ASP A 96 -21.60 -22.21 21.56
C ASP A 96 -20.11 -21.83 21.55
N CYS A 97 -19.35 -22.24 22.57
CA CYS A 97 -17.89 -22.05 22.60
C CYS A 97 -17.20 -22.76 21.43
N ASP A 98 -17.57 -24.02 21.19
CA ASP A 98 -16.94 -24.84 20.14
C ASP A 98 -17.30 -24.31 18.74
N LYS A 99 -18.53 -23.82 18.55
CA LYS A 99 -18.93 -23.12 17.31
C LYS A 99 -18.12 -21.85 17.08
N LEU A 100 -17.99 -21.00 18.09
CA LEU A 100 -17.22 -19.75 18.00
C LEU A 100 -15.72 -20.01 17.77
N LYS A 101 -15.14 -21.06 18.36
CA LYS A 101 -13.75 -21.47 18.09
C LYS A 101 -13.54 -21.86 16.62
N LYS A 102 -14.46 -22.64 16.05
CA LYS A 102 -14.41 -23.03 14.64
C LYS A 102 -14.50 -21.81 13.73
N GLN A 103 -15.47 -20.93 13.97
CA GLN A 103 -15.64 -19.68 13.22
C GLN A 103 -14.39 -18.79 13.32
N LEU A 104 -13.84 -18.61 14.52
CA LEU A 104 -12.63 -17.82 14.74
C LEU A 104 -11.42 -18.41 13.98
N SER A 105 -11.29 -19.73 13.93
CA SER A 105 -10.21 -20.38 13.19
C SER A 105 -10.31 -20.14 11.69
N VAL A 106 -11.52 -20.21 11.12
CA VAL A 106 -11.76 -19.93 9.70
C VAL A 106 -11.46 -18.47 9.39
N ALA A 107 -12.03 -17.53 10.16
CA ALA A 107 -11.82 -16.10 9.97
C ALA A 107 -10.33 -15.70 10.08
N LYS A 108 -9.55 -16.33 10.98
CA LYS A 108 -8.10 -16.11 11.06
C LYS A 108 -7.35 -16.55 9.80
N VAL A 109 -7.74 -17.68 9.21
CA VAL A 109 -7.13 -18.19 7.96
C VAL A 109 -7.48 -17.27 6.80
N GLU A 110 -8.73 -16.84 6.70
CA GLU A 110 -9.19 -15.91 5.66
C GLU A 110 -8.50 -14.55 5.78
N LEU A 111 -8.45 -13.97 6.98
CA LEU A 111 -7.70 -12.74 7.26
C LEU A 111 -6.23 -12.85 6.82
N SER A 112 -5.57 -13.96 7.17
CA SER A 112 -4.17 -14.20 6.81
C SER A 112 -3.99 -14.26 5.28
N LYS A 113 -4.89 -14.94 4.58
CA LYS A 113 -4.90 -15.01 3.10
C LYS A 113 -5.11 -13.63 2.48
N SER A 114 -6.10 -12.86 2.93
CA SER A 114 -6.39 -11.52 2.41
C SER A 114 -5.21 -10.57 2.61
N ILE A 115 -4.63 -10.52 3.82
CA ILE A 115 -3.42 -9.71 4.08
C ILE A 115 -2.27 -10.12 3.16
N LYS A 116 -2.06 -11.43 2.95
CA LYS A 116 -1.00 -11.93 2.07
C LYS A 116 -1.23 -11.52 0.62
N ASN A 117 -2.47 -11.56 0.14
CA ASN A 117 -2.82 -11.16 -1.23
C ASN A 117 -2.57 -9.67 -1.45
N TYR A 118 -3.12 -8.80 -0.59
CA TYR A 118 -2.90 -7.35 -0.66
C TYR A 118 -1.41 -6.98 -0.62
N LYS A 119 -0.63 -7.63 0.25
CA LYS A 119 0.83 -7.43 0.32
C LYS A 119 1.52 -7.87 -0.95
N ARG A 120 1.17 -9.04 -1.48
CA ARG A 120 1.77 -9.56 -2.72
C ARG A 120 1.49 -8.64 -3.91
N GLU A 121 0.26 -8.19 -4.06
CA GLU A 121 -0.15 -7.30 -5.16
C GLU A 121 0.55 -5.95 -5.06
N SER A 122 0.52 -5.31 -3.89
CA SER A 122 1.23 -4.03 -3.70
C SER A 122 2.75 -4.18 -3.82
N ASP A 123 3.36 -5.29 -3.40
CA ASP A 123 4.79 -5.55 -3.63
C ASP A 123 5.11 -5.76 -5.12
N GLN A 124 4.18 -6.33 -5.90
CA GLN A 124 4.32 -6.44 -7.34
C GLN A 124 4.29 -5.05 -8.00
N VAL A 125 3.32 -4.20 -7.61
CA VAL A 125 3.27 -2.81 -8.10
C VAL A 125 4.55 -2.05 -7.77
N LEU A 126 5.10 -2.21 -6.56
CA LEU A 126 6.38 -1.59 -6.20
C LEU A 126 7.56 -2.07 -7.07
N LYS A 127 7.57 -3.34 -7.48
CA LYS A 127 8.60 -3.86 -8.41
C LYS A 127 8.42 -3.27 -9.81
N ASP A 128 7.20 -3.18 -10.29
CA ASP A 128 6.89 -2.63 -11.62
C ASP A 128 7.26 -1.15 -11.68
N ILE A 129 6.92 -0.38 -10.64
CA ILE A 129 7.35 1.01 -10.46
C ILE A 129 8.88 1.13 -10.45
N ALA A 130 9.59 0.25 -9.73
CA ALA A 130 11.05 0.28 -9.70
C ALA A 130 11.67 0.00 -11.08
N LYS A 131 11.05 -0.90 -11.85
CA LYS A 131 11.44 -1.19 -13.24
C LYS A 131 11.20 0.02 -14.15
N GLN A 132 10.00 0.61 -14.11
CA GLN A 132 9.66 1.83 -14.86
C GLN A 132 10.62 2.98 -14.54
N LYS A 133 10.92 3.21 -13.25
CA LYS A 133 11.91 4.20 -12.82
C LYS A 133 13.29 3.93 -13.45
N ALA A 134 13.77 2.68 -13.40
CA ALA A 134 15.07 2.33 -13.96
C ALA A 134 15.14 2.52 -15.48
N GLU A 135 14.06 2.16 -16.19
CA GLU A 135 13.92 2.38 -17.63
C GLU A 135 13.89 3.87 -17.97
N LEU A 136 13.15 4.68 -17.22
CA LEU A 136 13.09 6.13 -17.39
C LEU A 136 14.45 6.79 -17.10
N ILE A 137 15.18 6.36 -16.05
CA ILE A 137 16.54 6.84 -15.80
C ILE A 137 17.45 6.52 -16.99
N LYS A 138 17.38 5.30 -17.54
CA LYS A 138 18.17 4.91 -18.72
C LYS A 138 17.81 5.77 -19.93
N PHE A 139 16.52 6.03 -20.14
CA PHE A 139 16.02 6.90 -21.21
C PHE A 139 16.60 8.32 -21.09
N ILE A 140 16.50 8.95 -19.92
CA ILE A 140 17.05 10.30 -19.66
C ILE A 140 18.56 10.37 -19.87
N LYS A 141 19.30 9.34 -19.42
CA LYS A 141 20.75 9.26 -19.65
C LYS A 141 21.11 9.15 -21.12
N ASN A 142 20.32 8.40 -21.91
CA ASN A 142 20.58 8.25 -23.34
C ASN A 142 20.33 9.57 -24.08
N HIS A 143 19.23 10.27 -23.77
CA HIS A 143 18.89 11.54 -24.38
C HIS A 143 19.93 12.62 -24.06
N THR A 144 20.28 12.79 -22.80
CA THR A 144 21.28 13.78 -22.36
C THR A 144 22.71 13.46 -22.84
N ALA A 145 22.96 12.22 -23.28
CA ALA A 145 24.21 11.81 -23.93
C ALA A 145 24.16 11.96 -25.46
N GLY A 146 23.09 12.51 -26.03
CA GLY A 146 22.91 12.66 -27.48
C GLY A 146 22.77 11.34 -28.24
N LYS A 147 22.32 10.27 -27.57
CA LYS A 147 22.24 8.91 -28.17
C LYS A 147 20.92 8.63 -28.89
N ASP A 148 19.96 9.54 -28.82
CA ASP A 148 18.71 9.47 -29.56
C ASP A 148 18.53 10.72 -30.44
N LYS A 149 17.45 10.72 -31.23
CA LYS A 149 17.12 11.81 -32.16
C LYS A 149 15.86 12.56 -31.73
N LEU A 150 15.48 12.47 -30.45
CA LEU A 150 14.29 13.16 -29.96
C LEU A 150 14.55 14.65 -29.88
N THR A 151 13.51 15.43 -30.18
CA THR A 151 13.50 16.85 -29.82
C THR A 151 13.30 17.02 -28.32
N GLU A 152 13.76 18.13 -27.75
CA GLU A 152 13.55 18.48 -26.34
C GLU A 152 12.07 18.45 -25.94
N SER A 153 11.17 18.84 -26.84
CA SER A 153 9.72 18.77 -26.63
C SER A 153 9.21 17.33 -26.50
N GLN A 154 9.66 16.44 -27.39
CA GLN A 154 9.30 15.01 -27.33
C GLN A 154 9.87 14.33 -26.10
N PHE A 155 11.13 14.60 -25.79
CA PHE A 155 11.79 14.13 -24.58
C PHE A 155 11.03 14.56 -23.32
N SER A 156 10.76 15.86 -23.18
CA SER A 156 10.04 16.41 -22.03
C SER A 156 8.64 15.81 -21.89
N LYS A 157 7.91 15.65 -23.01
CA LYS A 157 6.59 15.02 -23.01
C LYS A 157 6.66 13.58 -22.52
N GLN A 158 7.64 12.81 -22.98
CA GLN A 158 7.80 11.41 -22.59
C GLN A 158 8.19 11.29 -21.12
N VAL A 159 9.17 12.07 -20.64
CA VAL A 159 9.58 12.08 -19.23
C VAL A 159 8.40 12.43 -18.32
N ASN A 160 7.67 13.50 -18.64
CA ASN A 160 6.52 13.90 -17.83
C ASN A 160 5.40 12.85 -17.83
N GLY A 161 5.15 12.20 -18.97
CA GLY A 161 4.17 11.11 -19.07
C GLY A 161 4.54 9.91 -18.20
N GLU A 162 5.79 9.47 -18.24
CA GLU A 162 6.29 8.35 -17.44
C GLU A 162 6.31 8.68 -15.94
N ILE A 163 6.70 9.90 -15.55
CA ILE A 163 6.63 10.35 -14.14
C ILE A 163 5.19 10.35 -13.64
N MET A 164 4.26 10.85 -14.44
CA MET A 164 2.83 10.84 -14.10
C MET A 164 2.31 9.40 -13.96
N SER A 165 2.69 8.50 -14.87
CA SER A 165 2.35 7.07 -14.83
C SER A 165 2.84 6.39 -13.54
N ILE A 166 4.09 6.62 -13.17
CA ILE A 166 4.68 6.12 -11.91
C ILE A 166 3.92 6.71 -10.70
N GLY A 167 3.63 8.00 -10.72
CA GLY A 167 2.89 8.70 -9.66
C GLY A 167 1.47 8.16 -9.47
N ASN A 168 0.79 7.85 -10.57
CA ASN A 168 -0.54 7.22 -10.58
C ASN A 168 -0.46 5.80 -10.02
N SER A 169 0.53 5.01 -10.42
CA SER A 169 0.73 3.64 -9.91
C SER A 169 0.92 3.61 -8.39
N PHE A 170 1.67 4.57 -7.83
CA PHE A 170 1.75 4.72 -6.36
C PHE A 170 0.40 5.08 -5.73
N THR A 171 -0.36 5.98 -6.37
CA THR A 171 -1.65 6.45 -5.85
C THR A 171 -2.68 5.33 -5.84
N GLU A 172 -2.76 4.55 -6.92
CA GLU A 172 -3.65 3.39 -7.03
C GLU A 172 -3.29 2.32 -6.01
N ALA A 173 -2.00 1.97 -5.89
CA ALA A 173 -1.54 1.00 -4.90
C ALA A 173 -1.88 1.43 -3.46
N LEU A 174 -1.72 2.72 -3.15
CA LEU A 174 -2.07 3.25 -1.84
C LEU A 174 -3.58 3.17 -1.59
N LYS A 175 -4.39 3.57 -2.59
CA LYS A 175 -5.85 3.53 -2.54
C LYS A 175 -6.34 2.11 -2.25
N THR A 176 -5.88 1.11 -2.99
CA THR A 176 -6.23 -0.30 -2.78
C THR A 176 -5.91 -0.79 -1.37
N LEU A 177 -4.79 -0.33 -0.78
CA LEU A 177 -4.41 -0.72 0.57
C LEU A 177 -5.21 0.01 1.66
N THR A 178 -5.65 1.24 1.42
CA THR A 178 -6.41 2.04 2.39
C THR A 178 -7.91 1.77 2.36
N GLU A 179 -8.44 1.35 1.22
CA GLU A 179 -9.84 1.00 0.98
C GLU A 179 -10.07 -0.52 1.02
N ALA A 180 -9.11 -1.28 1.55
CA ALA A 180 -9.26 -2.72 1.74
C ALA A 180 -10.38 -3.00 2.76
N GLU A 181 -11.51 -3.52 2.31
CA GLU A 181 -12.62 -4.01 3.15
C GLU A 181 -12.59 -5.53 3.29
#